data_AF-A0A8H7E942-F1
#
_entry.id   AF-A0A8H7E942-F1
#
_cell.length_a   1.000
_cell.length_b   1.000
_cell.length_c   1.000
_cell.angle_alpha   90.00
_cell.angle_beta   90.00
_cell.angle_gamma   90.00
#
_symmetry.space_group_name_H-M   'P 1'
#
loop_
_entity.id
_entity.type
_entity.pdbx_description
1 polymer ?
#
loop_
_entity_poly.entity_id
_entity_poly.type
_entity_poly.pdbx_seq_one_letter_code
_entity_poly.pdbx_strand_id
1 'polypeptide(L)'
;MHKWLKEIRRESIDKYGEVMLVGELPHTDSREVILRYISAAEQELSIVFSFDAVDLGKRATAKHQWFKPSLPHFKQTFVKAQDLLVGTDAWTTVFLREPRPTAEHQQIHHG
;
A
#
# COMPACT_ATOMS: atom_id res chain seq x y z
N MET A 1 3.47 -1.21 -17.35
CA MET A 1 3.85 -1.40 -15.93
C MET A 1 4.39 -2.81 -15.68
N HIS A 2 3.55 -3.85 -15.69
CA HIS A 2 3.93 -5.25 -15.50
C HIS A 2 5.26 -5.68 -16.14
N LYS A 3 5.43 -5.45 -17.46
CA LYS A 3 6.70 -5.74 -18.18
C LYS A 3 7.95 -5.19 -17.47
N TRP A 4 7.90 -3.93 -17.02
CA TRP A 4 9.03 -3.27 -16.40
C TRP A 4 9.28 -3.75 -14.98
N LEU A 5 8.24 -4.10 -14.22
CA LEU A 5 8.41 -4.68 -12.89
C LEU A 5 9.09 -6.06 -12.95
N LYS A 6 8.67 -6.90 -13.91
CA LYS A 6 9.33 -8.19 -14.17
C LYS A 6 10.78 -8.01 -14.62
N GLU A 7 11.06 -7.00 -15.43
CA GLU A 7 12.42 -6.67 -15.85
C GLU A 7 13.28 -6.20 -14.67
N ILE A 8 12.77 -5.30 -13.81
CA ILE A 8 13.46 -4.85 -12.59
C ILE A 8 13.77 -6.04 -11.69
N ARG A 9 12.79 -6.93 -11.48
CA ARG A 9 12.95 -8.13 -10.67
C ARG A 9 14.14 -8.97 -11.18
N ARG A 10 14.07 -9.36 -12.45
CA ARG A 10 15.05 -10.24 -13.10
C ARG A 10 16.45 -9.62 -13.19
N GLU A 11 16.56 -8.37 -13.62
CA GLU A 11 17.85 -7.74 -13.93
C GLU A 11 18.53 -7.10 -12.70
N SER A 12 17.75 -6.71 -11.70
CA SER A 12 18.24 -5.89 -10.58
C SER A 12 18.06 -6.49 -9.21
N ILE A 13 17.01 -7.25 -8.94
CA ILE A 13 16.63 -7.62 -7.57
C ILE A 13 16.98 -9.08 -7.25
N ASP A 14 16.64 -10.02 -8.12
CA ASP A 14 16.73 -11.47 -7.80
C ASP A 14 18.18 -11.96 -7.55
N LYS A 15 19.19 -11.21 -8.02
CA LYS A 15 20.61 -11.48 -7.74
C LYS A 15 20.99 -11.35 -6.27
N TYR A 16 20.15 -10.75 -5.44
CA TYR A 16 20.36 -10.57 -4.01
C TYR A 16 19.63 -11.63 -3.15
N GLY A 17 19.06 -12.66 -3.78
CA GLY A 17 18.30 -13.71 -3.10
C GLY A 17 16.84 -13.34 -2.89
N GLU A 18 16.25 -13.76 -1.77
CA GLU A 18 14.86 -13.46 -1.43
C GLU A 18 14.73 -12.01 -0.94
N VAL A 19 14.36 -11.11 -1.86
CA VAL A 19 14.10 -9.70 -1.57
C VAL A 19 12.60 -9.42 -1.66
N MET A 20 12.08 -8.74 -0.64
CA MET A 20 10.69 -8.31 -0.59
C MET A 20 10.52 -6.94 -1.28
N LEU A 21 9.69 -6.89 -2.32
CA LEU A 21 9.35 -5.64 -3.01
C LEU A 21 7.95 -5.17 -2.62
N VAL A 22 7.87 -3.92 -2.18
CA VAL A 22 6.62 -3.28 -1.76
C VAL A 22 6.26 -2.19 -2.75
N GLY A 23 5.08 -2.31 -3.37
CA GLY A 23 4.55 -1.27 -4.25
C GLY A 23 3.51 -0.39 -3.56
N GLU A 24 3.49 0.88 -3.92
CA GLU A 24 2.40 1.79 -3.60
C GLU A 24 1.47 1.91 -4.81
N LEU A 25 0.25 1.37 -4.71
CA LEU A 25 -0.75 1.39 -5.79
C LEU A 25 -1.97 2.24 -5.38
N PRO A 26 -1.82 3.58 -5.27
CA PRO A 26 -2.94 4.44 -4.94
C PRO A 26 -4.00 4.38 -6.05
N HIS A 27 -5.28 4.48 -5.65
CA HIS A 27 -6.44 4.48 -6.58
C HIS A 27 -6.57 3.24 -7.47
N THR A 28 -6.03 2.09 -7.04
CA THR A 28 -6.24 0.80 -7.70
C THR A 28 -7.25 -0.01 -6.91
N ASP A 29 -8.50 -0.10 -7.42
CA ASP A 29 -9.60 -0.73 -6.68
C ASP A 29 -9.96 -2.14 -7.13
N SER A 30 -9.58 -2.55 -8.34
CA SER A 30 -9.83 -3.92 -8.80
C SER A 30 -8.87 -4.89 -8.13
N ARG A 31 -9.46 -5.89 -7.47
CA ARG A 31 -8.77 -7.05 -6.90
C ARG A 31 -7.93 -7.76 -7.95
N GLU A 32 -8.49 -8.00 -9.12
CA GLU A 32 -7.85 -8.70 -10.23
C GLU A 32 -6.62 -7.93 -10.74
N VAL A 33 -6.73 -6.60 -10.82
CA VAL A 33 -5.60 -5.75 -11.20
C VAL A 33 -4.50 -5.83 -10.14
N ILE A 34 -4.84 -5.75 -8.84
CA ILE A 34 -3.86 -5.87 -7.76
C ILE A 34 -3.16 -7.23 -7.79
N LEU A 35 -3.92 -8.33 -7.94
CA LEU A 35 -3.36 -9.69 -7.96
C LEU A 35 -2.33 -9.89 -9.07
N ARG A 36 -2.48 -9.24 -10.22
CA ARG A 36 -1.46 -9.29 -11.29
C ARG A 36 -0.12 -8.67 -10.89
N TYR A 37 -0.11 -7.77 -9.89
CA TYR A 37 1.11 -7.18 -9.37
C TYR A 37 1.76 -8.01 -8.24
N ILE A 38 0.98 -8.75 -7.45
CA ILE A 38 1.45 -9.39 -6.20
C ILE A 38 1.35 -10.91 -6.17
N SER A 39 0.80 -11.53 -7.22
CA SER A 39 0.85 -12.99 -7.35
C SER A 39 2.30 -13.45 -7.38
N ALA A 40 2.63 -14.45 -6.56
CA ALA A 40 3.97 -15.02 -6.52
C ALA A 40 4.35 -15.59 -7.90
N ALA A 41 3.41 -16.15 -8.65
CA ALA A 41 3.64 -16.64 -10.01
C ALA A 41 4.00 -15.54 -11.02
N GLU A 42 3.54 -14.30 -10.82
CA GLU A 42 3.81 -13.20 -11.75
C GLU A 42 5.22 -12.63 -11.63
N GLN A 43 5.91 -12.86 -10.50
CA GLN A 43 7.28 -12.42 -10.22
C GLN A 43 7.46 -10.89 -10.41
N GLU A 44 6.49 -10.12 -9.94
CA GLU A 44 6.53 -8.66 -9.91
C GLU A 44 6.81 -8.16 -8.48
N LEU A 45 5.80 -7.66 -7.79
CA LEU A 45 5.91 -7.20 -6.40
C LEU A 45 5.61 -8.35 -5.43
N SER A 46 6.10 -8.24 -4.20
CA SER A 46 5.78 -9.18 -3.13
C SER A 46 4.48 -8.80 -2.42
N ILE A 47 4.24 -7.50 -2.25
CA ILE A 47 3.09 -6.93 -1.56
C ILE A 47 2.76 -5.53 -2.09
N VAL A 48 1.58 -5.01 -1.74
CA VAL A 48 1.21 -3.60 -1.96
C VAL A 48 0.74 -2.91 -0.69
N PHE A 49 0.98 -1.60 -0.60
CA PHE A 49 0.31 -0.71 0.35
C PHE A 49 -1.05 -0.24 -0.19
N SER A 50 -2.11 -0.49 0.59
CA SER A 50 -3.45 0.06 0.35
C SER A 50 -3.66 1.37 1.10
N PHE A 51 -4.05 2.43 0.39
CA PHE A 51 -4.32 3.73 0.99
C PHE A 51 -5.71 3.84 1.60
N ASP A 52 -6.57 2.82 1.50
CA ASP A 52 -7.98 2.89 1.92
C ASP A 52 -8.16 3.31 3.38
N ALA A 53 -7.35 2.77 4.29
CA ALA A 53 -7.40 3.11 5.72
C ALA A 53 -6.83 4.51 6.02
N VAL A 54 -5.78 4.92 5.29
CA VAL A 54 -5.10 6.21 5.46
C VAL A 54 -5.89 7.38 4.88
N ASP A 55 -6.59 7.12 3.78
CA ASP A 55 -7.41 8.11 3.09
C ASP A 55 -8.84 8.17 3.63
N LEU A 56 -9.18 7.28 4.55
CA LEU A 56 -10.48 7.27 5.19
C LEU A 56 -10.71 8.59 5.94
N GLY A 57 -11.75 9.32 5.53
CA GLY A 57 -12.05 10.63 6.09
C GLY A 57 -11.55 11.81 5.25
N LYS A 58 -10.80 11.60 4.16
CA LYS A 58 -10.43 12.66 3.21
C LYS A 58 -11.60 13.04 2.31
N ARG A 59 -11.75 14.33 2.00
CA ARG A 59 -12.63 14.79 0.89
C ARG A 59 -11.84 14.80 -0.41
N ALA A 60 -12.40 14.21 -1.46
CA ALA A 60 -11.79 14.18 -2.81
C ALA A 60 -11.45 15.59 -3.34
N THR A 61 -12.25 16.60 -2.99
CA THR A 61 -12.10 17.99 -3.46
C THR A 61 -11.31 18.89 -2.51
N ALA A 62 -10.94 18.43 -1.33
CA ALA A 62 -10.24 19.24 -0.34
C ALA A 62 -9.20 18.40 0.42
N LYS A 63 -7.97 18.35 -0.13
CA LYS A 63 -6.83 17.53 0.34
C LYS A 63 -6.49 17.68 1.83
N HIS A 64 -6.88 18.80 2.45
CA HIS A 64 -6.58 19.11 3.86
C HIS A 64 -7.81 19.09 4.78
N GLN A 65 -8.98 18.70 4.28
CA GLN A 65 -10.20 18.57 5.07
C GLN A 65 -10.45 17.11 5.43
N TRP A 66 -10.68 16.88 6.72
CA TRP A 66 -10.88 15.55 7.29
C TRP A 66 -12.19 15.49 8.06
N PHE A 67 -12.87 14.34 7.99
CA PHE A 67 -14.00 14.02 8.86
C PHE A 67 -13.70 12.76 9.67
N LYS A 68 -14.37 12.60 10.80
CA LYS A 68 -14.26 11.40 11.64
C LYS A 68 -15.02 10.26 10.97
N PRO A 69 -14.35 9.19 10.48
CA PRO A 69 -15.04 8.06 9.92
C PRO A 69 -15.75 7.25 11.02
N SER A 70 -16.81 6.53 10.64
CA SER A 70 -17.45 5.59 11.55
C SER A 70 -16.63 4.30 11.66
N LEU A 71 -16.76 3.60 12.79
CA LEU A 71 -16.08 2.32 13.02
C LEU A 71 -16.41 1.27 11.94
N PRO A 72 -17.66 1.12 11.45
CA PRO A 72 -17.96 0.21 10.35
C PRO A 72 -17.18 0.53 9.07
N HIS A 73 -17.08 1.80 8.68
CA HIS A 73 -16.29 2.19 7.50
C HIS A 73 -14.80 1.88 7.69
N PHE A 74 -14.27 2.13 8.88
CA PHE A 74 -12.88 1.78 9.19
C PHE A 74 -12.63 0.26 9.14
N LYS A 75 -13.56 -0.58 9.59
CA LYS A 75 -13.43 -2.03 9.42
C LYS A 75 -13.45 -2.42 7.95
N GLN A 76 -14.30 -1.76 7.15
CA GLN A 76 -14.44 -2.05 5.73
C GLN A 76 -13.15 -1.81 4.94
N THR A 77 -12.30 -0.86 5.34
CA THR A 77 -11.03 -0.58 4.64
C THR A 77 -10.04 -1.75 4.67
N PHE A 78 -10.19 -2.71 5.60
CA PHE A 78 -9.33 -3.89 5.66
C PHE A 78 -9.85 -5.08 4.86
N VAL A 79 -11.14 -5.08 4.50
CA VAL A 79 -11.77 -6.21 3.79
C VAL A 79 -11.10 -6.43 2.44
N LYS A 80 -10.81 -5.36 1.69
CA LYS A 80 -10.10 -5.44 0.39
C LYS A 80 -8.73 -6.10 0.54
N ALA A 81 -7.95 -5.70 1.56
CA ALA A 81 -6.63 -6.26 1.81
C ALA A 81 -6.71 -7.75 2.20
N GLN A 82 -7.73 -8.15 2.98
CA GLN A 82 -7.95 -9.53 3.39
C GLN A 82 -8.41 -10.41 2.22
N ASP A 83 -9.27 -9.89 1.35
CA ASP A 83 -9.83 -10.61 0.20
C ASP A 83 -8.76 -11.01 -0.84
N LEU A 84 -7.63 -10.30 -0.88
CA LEU A 84 -6.47 -10.65 -1.70
C LEU A 84 -5.89 -12.03 -1.33
N LEU A 85 -6.02 -12.47 -0.07
CA LEU A 85 -5.47 -13.75 0.41
C LEU A 85 -6.33 -14.96 0.04
N VAL A 86 -7.60 -14.74 -0.31
CA VAL A 86 -8.57 -15.84 -0.47
C VAL A 86 -8.36 -16.53 -1.82
N GLY A 87 -7.85 -17.76 -1.78
CA GLY A 87 -7.69 -18.62 -2.95
C GLY A 87 -6.62 -18.13 -3.94
N THR A 88 -5.61 -17.40 -3.46
CA THR A 88 -4.51 -16.88 -4.27
C THR A 88 -3.16 -17.23 -3.64
N ASP A 89 -2.07 -16.94 -4.36
CA ASP A 89 -0.69 -17.02 -3.89
C ASP A 89 -0.14 -15.63 -3.50
N ALA A 90 -1.02 -14.65 -3.32
CA ALA A 90 -0.65 -13.27 -3.03
C ALA A 90 -0.43 -13.00 -1.54
N TRP A 91 0.31 -11.94 -1.24
CA TRP A 91 0.49 -11.45 0.13
C TRP A 91 0.00 -10.01 0.28
N THR A 92 -0.48 -9.65 1.47
CA THR A 92 -1.11 -8.34 1.74
C THR A 92 -0.39 -7.58 2.85
N THR A 93 -0.72 -6.30 3.00
CA THR A 93 -0.23 -5.46 4.10
C THR A 93 -1.34 -4.98 5.00
N VAL A 94 -0.98 -4.64 6.23
CA VAL A 94 -1.81 -3.87 7.15
C VAL A 94 -0.96 -2.74 7.69
N PHE A 95 -1.41 -1.50 7.52
CA PHE A 95 -0.77 -0.33 8.10
C PHE A 95 -1.82 0.76 8.41
N LEU A 96 -1.49 1.68 9.32
CA LEU A 96 -2.40 2.74 9.77
C LEU A 96 -1.86 4.15 9.55
N ARG A 97 -0.56 4.36 9.76
CA ARG A 97 0.11 5.64 9.48
C ARG A 97 1.61 5.44 9.47
N GLU A 98 2.28 6.33 8.75
CA GLU A 98 3.66 6.66 9.06
C GLU A 98 3.73 7.50 10.35
N PRO A 99 4.75 7.33 11.20
CA PRO A 99 5.02 8.23 12.31
C PRO A 99 5.14 9.65 11.77
N ARG A 100 4.37 10.61 12.33
CA ARG A 100 4.70 12.02 12.10
C ARG A 100 5.78 12.37 13.12
N PRO A 101 6.79 13.16 12.76
CA PRO A 101 7.64 13.78 13.77
C PRO A 101 6.73 14.44 14.81
N THR A 102 6.93 14.11 16.08
CA THR A 102 6.30 14.87 17.16
C THR A 102 6.72 16.33 17.00
N ALA A 103 5.82 17.25 17.30
CA ALA A 103 6.05 18.69 17.16
C ALA A 103 7.28 19.20 17.95
N GLU A 104 7.83 18.37 18.83
CA GLU A 104 9.03 18.65 19.63
C GLU A 104 10.33 18.77 18.79
N HIS A 105 10.38 18.20 17.59
CA HIS A 105 11.59 18.27 16.75
C HIS A 105 11.65 19.46 15.77
N GLN A 106 10.63 20.33 15.74
CA GLN A 106 10.59 21.48 14.82
C GLN A 106 11.08 22.81 15.42
N GLN A 107 11.48 22.86 16.69
CA GLN A 107 11.95 24.11 17.32
C GLN A 107 13.46 24.34 17.33
N ILE A 108 14.28 23.42 16.82
CA ILE A 108 15.74 23.53 16.93
C ILE A 108 16.41 24.03 15.64
N HIS A 109 15.81 24.96 14.90
CA HIS A 109 16.53 25.63 13.81
C HIS A 109 15.99 27.03 13.53
N HIS A 110 15.91 27.91 14.53
CA HIS A 110 15.92 29.37 14.33
C HIS A 110 16.55 30.05 15.55
N GLY A 111 17.89 30.12 15.55
CA GLY A 111 18.71 30.92 16.45
C GLY A 111 19.92 31.42 15.68
#